data_AF-A0A8T6PFY9-F1
#
_entry.id   AF-A0A8T6PFY9-F1
#
_cell.length_a   1.000
_cell.length_b   1.000
_cell.length_c   1.000
_cell.angle_alpha   90.00
_cell.angle_beta   90.00
_cell.angle_gamma   90.00
#
_symmetry.space_group_name_H-M   'P 1'
#
loop_
_entity.id
_entity.type
_entity.pdbx_description
1 polymer ?
#
loop_
_entity_poly.entity_id
_entity_poly.type
_entity_poly.pdbx_seq_one_letter_code
_entity_poly.pdbx_strand_id
1 'polypeptide(L)'
;LATGLAAFHADLGEDMQRVTLVVMSEFGRRLQENANRGTDHGHGGVMLVMSGNLAQGPIFANWPGLEAGNLDRGDLAITTDYRDVLSDILTQRLNAPDTSAVFPGFTPQPLALFG
;
A
#
# COMPACT_ATOMS: atom_id res chain seq x y z
N LEU A 1 -3.22 10.40 12.73
CA LEU A 1 -2.31 9.90 11.69
C LEU A 1 -2.04 10.95 10.60
N ALA A 2 -3.03 11.38 9.83
CA ALA A 2 -2.85 12.33 8.71
C ALA A 2 -2.08 13.60 9.10
N THR A 3 -2.43 14.28 10.19
CA THR A 3 -1.73 15.48 10.66
C THR A 3 -0.25 15.22 10.96
N GLY A 4 0.07 14.05 11.53
CA GLY A 4 1.45 13.68 11.85
C GLY A 4 2.28 13.39 10.59
N LEU A 5 1.69 12.70 9.60
CA LEU A 5 2.36 12.47 8.32
C LEU A 5 2.59 13.78 7.55
N ALA A 6 1.62 14.69 7.59
CA ALA A 6 1.75 16.01 6.97
C ALA A 6 2.84 16.87 7.65
N ALA A 7 2.89 16.87 8.98
CA ALA A 7 3.95 17.56 9.73
C ALA A 7 5.33 16.96 9.42
N PHE A 8 5.46 15.64 9.45
CA PHE A 8 6.71 14.94 9.10
C PHE A 8 7.20 15.30 7.69
N HIS A 9 6.31 15.30 6.70
CA HIS A 9 6.65 15.71 5.34
C HIS A 9 7.11 17.16 5.28
N ALA A 10 6.39 18.07 5.95
CA ALA A 10 6.74 19.49 5.97
C ALA A 10 8.10 19.74 6.63
N ASP A 11 8.40 19.05 7.73
CA ASP A 11 9.64 19.19 8.47
C ASP A 11 10.86 18.68 7.68
N LEU A 12 10.70 17.67 6.83
CA LEU A 12 11.79 17.16 5.98
C LEU A 12 12.16 18.10 4.83
N GLY A 13 11.22 18.88 4.29
CA GLY A 13 11.48 19.77 3.16
C GLY A 13 12.14 19.04 1.98
N GLU A 14 13.30 19.55 1.53
CA GLU A 14 14.07 18.96 0.42
C GLU A 14 14.59 17.54 0.73
N ASP A 15 14.82 17.20 2.00
CA ASP A 15 15.31 15.88 2.39
C ASP A 15 14.29 14.76 2.14
N MET A 16 13.01 15.10 1.90
CA MET A 16 11.98 14.14 1.48
C MET A 16 12.36 13.40 0.19
N GLN A 17 13.26 13.98 -0.63
CA GLN A 17 13.82 13.33 -1.82
C GLN A 17 14.64 12.07 -1.51
N ARG A 18 15.07 11.88 -0.27
CA ARG A 18 15.81 10.68 0.18
C ARG A 18 14.93 9.71 0.96
N VAL A 19 13.68 10.06 1.24
CA VAL A 19 12.79 9.30 2.11
C VAL A 19 11.66 8.65 1.31
N THR A 20 11.34 7.41 1.66
CA THR A 20 10.09 6.74 1.29
C THR A 20 9.45 6.26 2.58
N LEU A 21 8.26 6.79 2.89
CA LEU A 21 7.46 6.39 4.03
C LEU A 21 6.32 5.49 3.55
N VAL A 22 6.14 4.37 4.24
CA VAL A 22 5.08 3.41 4.00
C VAL A 22 4.25 3.26 5.26
N VAL A 23 2.93 3.37 5.12
CA VAL A 23 1.97 2.97 6.15
C VAL A 23 1.16 1.80 5.63
N MET A 24 1.18 0.71 6.37
CA MET A 24 0.41 -0.49 6.07
C MET A 24 -0.12 -1.13 7.34
N SER A 25 -1.14 -1.97 7.18
CA SER A 25 -1.72 -2.80 8.24
C SER A 25 -1.69 -4.24 7.76
N GLU A 26 -1.54 -5.18 8.70
CA GLU A 26 -1.66 -6.62 8.41
C GLU A 26 -3.11 -7.03 8.08
N PHE A 27 -4.09 -6.21 8.47
CA PHE A 27 -5.51 -6.43 8.23
C PHE A 27 -6.17 -5.21 7.60
N GLY A 28 -7.11 -5.49 6.68
CA GLY A 28 -8.15 -4.57 6.25
C GLY A 28 -9.36 -4.61 7.18
N ARG A 29 -10.47 -4.04 6.72
CA ARG A 29 -11.74 -4.05 7.47
C ARG A 29 -12.81 -4.75 6.66
N ARG A 30 -13.63 -5.57 7.33
CA ARG A 30 -14.81 -6.18 6.70
C ARG A 30 -15.77 -5.10 6.24
N LEU A 31 -16.42 -5.33 5.10
CA LEU A 31 -17.46 -4.44 4.60
C LEU A 31 -18.69 -4.47 5.51
N GLN A 32 -19.03 -5.65 6.04
CA GLN A 32 -20.20 -5.85 6.87
C GLN A 32 -19.97 -5.40 8.32
N GLU A 33 -20.98 -4.75 8.90
CA GLU A 33 -21.02 -4.38 10.32
C GLU A 33 -21.11 -5.64 11.21
N ASN A 34 -20.39 -5.64 12.33
CA ASN A 34 -20.46 -6.69 13.34
C ASN A 34 -21.54 -6.41 14.40
N ALA A 35 -21.81 -7.38 15.28
CA ALA A 35 -22.86 -7.27 16.30
C ALA A 35 -22.67 -6.10 17.29
N ASN A 36 -21.46 -5.54 17.37
CA ASN A 36 -21.11 -4.41 18.24
C ASN A 36 -21.17 -3.06 17.52
N ARG A 37 -21.77 -2.98 16.33
CA ARG A 37 -21.82 -1.77 15.49
C ARG A 37 -20.43 -1.25 15.05
N GLY A 38 -19.47 -2.16 14.94
CA GLY A 38 -18.16 -1.91 14.37
C GLY A 38 -17.94 -2.75 13.12
N THR A 39 -16.68 -2.92 12.73
CA THR A 39 -16.29 -3.90 11.70
C THR A 39 -15.33 -4.91 12.31
N ASP A 40 -15.10 -6.04 11.64
CA ASP A 40 -14.06 -7.00 12.03
C ASP A 40 -12.84 -6.87 11.11
N HIS A 41 -11.81 -7.67 11.38
CA HIS A 41 -10.65 -7.78 10.49
C HIS A 41 -11.08 -8.36 9.15
N GLY A 42 -10.64 -7.71 8.08
CA GLY A 42 -10.86 -8.14 6.70
C GLY A 42 -9.55 -8.21 5.92
N HIS A 43 -9.64 -8.61 4.65
CA HIS A 43 -8.48 -8.76 3.78
C HIS A 43 -8.05 -7.46 3.08
N GLY A 44 -8.90 -6.91 2.20
CA GLY A 44 -8.56 -5.70 1.45
C GLY A 44 -8.49 -4.44 2.31
N GLY A 45 -7.52 -3.58 2.00
CA GLY A 45 -7.29 -2.33 2.71
C GLY A 45 -6.57 -1.30 1.84
N VAL A 46 -6.03 -0.27 2.49
CA VAL A 46 -5.24 0.77 1.82
C VAL A 46 -3.83 0.78 2.39
N MET A 47 -2.86 0.91 1.50
CA MET A 47 -1.46 1.20 1.81
C MET A 47 -1.18 2.64 1.41
N LEU A 48 -0.53 3.41 2.29
CA LEU A 48 -0.13 4.78 1.98
C LEU A 48 1.37 4.80 1.71
N VAL A 49 1.76 5.38 0.57
CA VAL A 49 3.16 5.59 0.21
C VAL A 49 3.38 7.09 0.03
N MET A 50 4.41 7.61 0.69
CA MET A 50 4.81 9.02 0.61
C MET A 50 6.30 9.09 0.28
N SER A 51 6.65 9.72 -0.84
CA SER A 51 8.04 9.95 -1.24
C SER A 51 8.13 11.19 -2.12
N GLY A 52 9.28 11.87 -2.09
CA GLY A 52 9.57 12.97 -3.02
C GLY A 52 9.75 12.54 -4.48
N ASN A 53 9.79 11.23 -4.77
CA ASN A 53 10.11 10.65 -6.08
C ASN A 53 8.98 9.80 -6.69
N LEU A 54 7.76 9.86 -6.14
CA LEU A 54 6.64 9.11 -6.72
C LEU A 54 6.32 9.64 -8.12
N ALA A 55 6.28 8.74 -9.10
CA ALA A 55 5.89 9.06 -10.47
C ALA A 55 4.37 8.93 -10.70
N GLN A 56 3.70 8.16 -9.85
CA GLN A 56 2.27 7.89 -9.97
C GLN A 56 1.42 8.98 -9.31
N GLY A 57 0.16 9.09 -9.78
CA GLY A 57 -0.83 9.98 -9.21
C GLY A 57 -1.21 9.64 -7.76
N PRO A 58 -2.03 10.48 -7.10
CA PRO A 58 -2.35 10.36 -5.67
C PRO A 58 -3.16 9.10 -5.31
N ILE A 59 -3.68 8.37 -6.30
CA ILE A 59 -4.42 7.12 -6.13
C ILE A 59 -3.89 6.11 -7.15
N PHE A 60 -3.34 5.01 -6.64
CA PHE A 60 -3.00 3.82 -7.42
C PHE A 60 -3.96 2.70 -7.02
N ALA A 61 -4.93 2.40 -7.88
CA ALA A 61 -5.93 1.39 -7.58
C ALA A 61 -6.52 0.77 -8.84
N ASN A 62 -6.78 -0.54 -8.77
CA ASN A 62 -7.79 -1.20 -9.58
C ASN A 62 -9.01 -1.42 -8.68
N TRP A 63 -10.05 -0.60 -8.80
CA TRP A 63 -11.18 -0.62 -7.87
C TRP A 63 -12.30 -1.55 -8.37
N PRO A 64 -12.53 -2.71 -7.72
CA PRO A 64 -13.56 -3.65 -8.16
C PRO A 64 -14.97 -3.26 -7.69
N GLY A 65 -15.12 -2.25 -6.83
CA GLY A 65 -16.40 -1.91 -6.19
C GLY A 65 -16.72 -2.78 -4.97
N LEU A 66 -17.89 -2.56 -4.38
CA LEU A 66 -18.36 -3.20 -3.14
C LEU A 66 -19.59 -4.10 -3.34
N GLU A 67 -19.96 -4.37 -4.59
CA GLU A 67 -21.04 -5.29 -4.91
C GLU A 67 -20.67 -6.71 -4.47
N ALA A 68 -21.65 -7.50 -4.02
CA ALA A 68 -21.41 -8.82 -3.43
C ALA A 68 -20.60 -9.77 -4.34
N GLY A 69 -20.76 -9.66 -5.67
CA GLY A 69 -20.00 -10.45 -6.64
C GLY A 69 -18.52 -10.08 -6.77
N ASN A 70 -18.12 -8.92 -6.25
CA ASN A 70 -16.77 -8.37 -6.35
C ASN A 70 -15.96 -8.54 -5.06
N LEU A 71 -16.55 -9.13 -4.01
CA LEU A 71 -15.94 -9.32 -2.71
C LEU A 71 -15.22 -10.69 -2.62
N ASP A 72 -14.05 -10.73 -1.98
CA ASP A 72 -13.41 -11.99 -1.57
C ASP A 72 -13.95 -12.38 -0.19
N ARG A 73 -14.80 -13.40 -0.13
CA ARG A 73 -15.39 -13.90 1.14
C ARG A 73 -16.02 -12.80 2.00
N GLY A 74 -16.69 -11.84 1.35
CA GLY A 74 -17.36 -10.71 1.99
C GLY A 74 -16.47 -9.50 2.30
N ASP A 75 -15.18 -9.56 1.98
CA ASP A 75 -14.23 -8.46 2.15
C ASP A 75 -13.90 -7.79 0.82
N LEU A 76 -13.39 -6.55 0.87
CA LEU A 76 -12.84 -5.88 -0.30
C LEU A 76 -11.77 -6.79 -0.93
N ALA A 77 -11.90 -7.07 -2.23
CA ALA A 77 -10.93 -7.89 -2.94
C ALA A 77 -9.58 -7.17 -3.04
N ILE A 78 -8.50 -7.92 -2.82
CA ILE A 78 -7.12 -7.43 -2.99
C ILE A 78 -6.81 -7.44 -4.48
N THR A 79 -6.53 -6.27 -5.04
CA THR A 79 -6.17 -6.11 -6.46
C THR A 79 -4.71 -5.76 -6.68
N THR A 80 -3.97 -5.49 -5.61
CA THR A 80 -2.55 -5.15 -5.63
C THR A 80 -1.91 -5.81 -4.42
N ASP A 81 -0.93 -6.68 -4.65
CA ASP A 81 -0.21 -7.33 -3.57
C ASP A 81 0.75 -6.33 -2.92
N TYR A 82 0.80 -6.26 -1.59
CA TYR A 82 1.71 -5.34 -0.90
C TYR A 82 3.18 -5.64 -1.22
N ARG A 83 3.50 -6.90 -1.58
CA ARG A 83 4.85 -7.31 -1.96
C ARG A 83 5.26 -6.68 -3.29
N ASP A 84 4.34 -6.46 -4.22
CA ASP A 84 4.64 -5.72 -5.46
C ASP A 84 5.05 -4.29 -5.14
N VAL A 85 4.29 -3.62 -4.26
CA VAL A 85 4.58 -2.24 -3.81
C VAL A 85 5.94 -2.16 -3.12
N LEU A 86 6.20 -3.07 -2.18
CA LEU A 86 7.48 -3.10 -1.46
C LEU A 86 8.64 -3.49 -2.36
N SER A 87 8.47 -4.42 -3.30
CA SER A 87 9.52 -4.80 -4.25
C SER A 87 9.92 -3.65 -5.16
N ASP A 88 8.96 -2.87 -5.67
CA ASP A 88 9.25 -1.65 -6.43
C ASP A 88 10.06 -0.65 -5.60
N ILE A 89 9.69 -0.43 -4.33
CA ILE A 89 10.42 0.46 -3.41
C ILE A 89 11.84 -0.06 -3.17
N LEU A 90 12.02 -1.34 -2.86
CA LEU A 90 13.34 -1.93 -2.60
C LEU A 90 14.24 -1.83 -3.82
N THR A 91 13.71 -2.13 -5.01
CA THR A 91 14.46 -2.09 -6.26
C THR A 91 14.90 -0.67 -6.59
N GLN A 92 13.98 0.29 -6.54
CA GLN A 92 14.22 1.65 -7.02
C GLN A 92 14.87 2.57 -5.99
N ARG A 93 14.64 2.33 -4.70
CA ARG A 93 15.12 3.22 -3.62
C ARG A 93 16.30 2.67 -2.84
N LEU A 94 16.47 1.35 -2.80
CA LEU A 94 17.57 0.68 -2.10
C LEU A 94 18.56 -0.03 -3.03
N ASN A 95 18.38 0.08 -4.35
CA ASN A 95 19.22 -0.60 -5.35
C ASN A 95 19.32 -2.11 -5.11
N ALA A 96 18.18 -2.73 -4.75
CA ALA A 96 18.06 -4.16 -4.48
C ALA A 96 17.29 -4.84 -5.63
N PRO A 97 17.94 -5.16 -6.77
CA PRO A 97 17.28 -5.70 -7.96
C PRO A 97 16.75 -7.13 -7.78
N ASP A 98 17.25 -7.85 -6.77
CA ASP A 98 16.74 -9.15 -6.37
C ASP A 98 16.08 -9.03 -4.99
N THR A 99 14.76 -9.17 -4.97
CA THR A 99 13.97 -9.12 -3.73
C THR A 99 13.67 -10.50 -3.15
N SER A 100 14.21 -11.58 -3.71
CA SER A 100 13.91 -12.96 -3.29
C SER A 100 14.35 -13.27 -1.86
N ALA A 101 15.38 -12.58 -1.35
CA ALA A 101 15.79 -12.67 0.05
C ALA A 101 14.76 -12.08 1.03
N VAL A 102 13.96 -11.10 0.57
CA VAL A 102 12.90 -10.45 1.36
C VAL A 102 11.55 -11.14 1.14
N PHE A 103 11.25 -11.52 -0.10
CA PHE A 103 10.01 -12.21 -0.49
C PHE A 103 10.33 -13.55 -1.21
N PRO A 104 10.69 -14.60 -0.45
CA PRO A 104 11.04 -15.89 -1.05
C PRO A 104 9.88 -16.50 -1.84
N GLY A 105 10.18 -16.97 -3.07
CA GLY A 105 9.19 -17.62 -3.94
C GLY A 105 8.13 -16.69 -4.54
N PHE A 106 8.29 -15.37 -4.40
CA PHE A 106 7.41 -14.38 -4.99
C PHE A 106 8.07 -13.73 -6.22
N THR A 107 7.32 -13.62 -7.32
CA THR A 107 7.75 -12.89 -8.53
C THR A 107 6.97 -11.59 -8.62
N PRO A 108 7.60 -10.43 -8.32
CA PRO A 108 6.92 -9.15 -8.32
C PRO A 108 6.37 -8.77 -9.68
N GLN A 109 5.19 -8.15 -9.68
CA GLN A 109 4.64 -7.43 -10.83
C GLN A 109 5.06 -5.95 -10.73
N PRO A 110 5.81 -5.41 -11.71
CA PRO A 110 6.23 -4.02 -11.68
C PRO A 110 5.03 -3.06 -11.64
N LEU A 111 5.05 -2.10 -10.71
CA LEU A 111 3.98 -1.09 -10.57
C LEU A 111 4.41 0.29 -11.08
N ALA A 112 5.69 0.47 -11.41
CA ALA A 112 6.29 1.73 -11.85
C ALA A 112 5.97 2.88 -10.87
N LEU A 113 6.10 2.62 -9.55
CA LEU A 113 5.85 3.64 -8.52
C LEU A 113 6.84 4.81 -8.58
N PHE A 114 8.04 4.53 -9.08
CA PHE A 114 9.13 5.47 -9.27
C PHE A 114 9.52 5.49 -10.76
N GLY A 115 9.98 6.66 -11.23
CA GLY A 115 10.50 6.85 -12.59
C GLY A 115 12.00 6.63 -12.68
#